data_AF-A0A816XZ58-F1
#
_entry.id   AF-A0A816XZ58-F1
#
_cell.length_a   1.000
_cell.length_b   1.000
_cell.length_c   1.000
_cell.angle_alpha   90.00
_cell.angle_beta   90.00
_cell.angle_gamma   90.00
#
_symmetry.space_group_name_H-M   'P 1'
#
loop_
_entity.id
_entity.type
_entity.pdbx_description
1 polymer ?
#
loop_
_entity_poly.entity_id
_entity_poly.type
_entity_poly.pdbx_seq_one_letter_code
_entity_poly.pdbx_strand_id
1 'polypeptide(L)' 'MAKNINSVSITILLFVLLVASTEILKSEAQTFCFECGPVPFLGTNADCFNCCKTKYGSPPVVSGVVEGSEKHCHCYC' A
#
# COMPACT_ATOMS: atom_id res chain seq x y z
N MET A 1 -43.44 -12.32 11.10
CA MET A 1 -43.76 -12.71 9.71
C MET A 1 -42.44 -12.87 8.97
N ALA A 2 -41.98 -14.11 8.73
CA ALA A 2 -40.73 -14.36 8.01
C ALA A 2 -41.03 -14.30 6.51
N LYS A 3 -40.48 -13.29 5.83
CA LYS A 3 -40.67 -13.07 4.40
C LYS A 3 -39.84 -14.11 3.65
N ASN A 4 -40.49 -14.95 2.85
CA ASN A 4 -39.89 -15.99 2.01
C ASN A 4 -38.73 -15.40 1.20
N ILE A 5 -37.50 -15.71 1.60
CA ILE A 5 -36.31 -15.25 0.91
C ILE A 5 -36.07 -16.24 -0.23
N ASN A 6 -36.43 -15.85 -1.45
CA ASN A 6 -36.25 -16.69 -2.62
C ASN A 6 -34.75 -17.03 -2.76
N SER A 7 -34.39 -18.30 -2.66
CA SER A 7 -32.99 -18.76 -2.62
C SER A 7 -32.16 -18.22 -3.78
N VAL A 8 -32.77 -18.11 -4.97
CA VAL A 8 -32.16 -17.50 -6.17
C VAL A 8 -31.75 -16.05 -5.95
N SER A 9 -32.57 -15.27 -5.24
CA SER A 9 -32.30 -13.86 -4.94
C SER A 9 -31.12 -13.71 -3.98
N ILE A 10 -30.97 -14.62 -3.02
CA ILE A 10 -29.83 -14.65 -2.10
C ILE A 10 -28.55 -14.97 -2.87
N THR A 11 -28.59 -15.96 -3.75
CA THR A 11 -27.41 -16.36 -4.55
C THR A 11 -26.93 -15.21 -5.42
N ILE A 12 -27.85 -14.48 -6.08
CA ILE A 12 -27.50 -13.30 -6.89
C ILE A 12 -26.88 -12.21 -6.02
N LEU A 13 -27.46 -11.90 -4.86
CA LEU A 13 -26.94 -10.89 -3.95
C LEU A 13 -25.54 -11.24 -3.44
N LEU A 14 -25.32 -12.51 -3.08
CA LEU A 14 -24.01 -13.01 -2.67
C LEU A 14 -22.98 -12.93 -3.80
N PHE A 15 -23.38 -13.24 -5.04
CA PHE A 15 -22.50 -13.15 -6.20
C PHE A 15 -22.05 -11.71 -6.46
N VAL A 16 -22.99 -10.74 -6.39
CA VAL A 16 -22.68 -9.32 -6.53
C VAL A 16 -21.73 -8.84 -5.43
N LEU A 17 -21.94 -9.27 -4.18
CA LEU A 17 -21.05 -8.94 -3.05
C LEU A 17 -19.64 -9.53 -3.22
N LEU A 18 -19.53 -10.77 -3.72
CA LEU A 18 -18.25 -11.42 -3.97
C LEU A 18 -17.46 -10.68 -5.06
N VAL A 19 -18.08 -10.33 -6.19
CA VAL A 19 -17.43 -9.57 -7.28
C VAL A 19 -17.04 -8.16 -6.83
N ALA A 20 -17.83 -7.50 -5.97
CA ALA A 20 -17.44 -6.21 -5.42
C ALA A 20 -16.23 -6.32 -4.46
N SER A 21 -16.09 -7.44 -3.75
CA SER A 21 -15.02 -7.64 -2.77
C SER A 21 -13.66 -7.95 -3.39
N THR A 22 -13.63 -8.53 -4.60
CA THR A 22 -12.37 -8.82 -5.31
C THR A 22 -11.63 -7.55 -5.73
N GLU A 23 -12.35 -6.46 -6.00
CA GLU A 23 -11.74 -5.16 -6.35
C GLU A 23 -11.24 -4.38 -5.12
N ILE A 24 -11.79 -4.67 -3.93
CA ILE A 24 -11.44 -3.96 -2.68
C ILE A 24 -10.12 -4.50 -2.08
N LEU A 25 -9.79 -5.77 -2.35
CA LEU A 25 -8.61 -6.43 -1.78
C LEU A 25 -7.27 -6.00 -2.42
N LYS A 26 -7.29 -5.10 -3.41
CA LYS A 26 -6.07 -4.54 -3.99
C LYS A 26 -5.59 -3.31 -3.22
N SER A 27 -5.42 -3.46 -1.91
CA SER A 27 -4.70 -2.47 -1.11
C SER A 27 -3.22 -2.82 -1.18
N GLU A 28 -2.51 -2.24 -2.15
CA GLU A 28 -1.04 -2.28 -2.21
C GLU A 28 -0.50 -1.43 -1.04
N ALA A 29 -0.54 -1.99 0.17
CA ALA A 29 0.12 -1.40 1.32
C ALA A 29 1.64 -1.48 1.06
N GLN A 30 2.24 -0.36 0.72
CA GLN A 30 3.69 -0.23 0.59
C GLN A 30 4.33 -0.64 1.93
N THR A 31 5.22 -1.64 1.91
CA THR A 31 5.87 -2.15 3.11
C THR A 31 7.07 -1.29 3.39
N PHE A 32 7.10 -0.67 4.58
CA PHE A 32 8.29 0.01 5.04
C PHE A 32 9.43 -1.00 5.20
N CYS A 33 10.57 -0.70 4.58
CA CYS A 33 11.75 -1.55 4.63
C CYS A 33 12.85 -0.94 5.50
N PHE A 34 13.30 0.27 5.14
CA PHE A 34 14.49 0.88 5.71
C PHE A 34 14.40 2.41 5.64
N GLU A 35 15.36 3.09 6.27
CA GLU A 35 15.58 4.53 6.09
C GLU A 35 16.86 4.79 5.28
N CYS A 36 16.97 5.98 4.66
CA CYS A 36 18.16 6.39 3.92
C CYS A 36 18.57 7.83 4.23
N GLY A 37 19.89 8.07 4.31
CA GLY A 37 20.44 9.41 4.50
C GLY A 37 20.35 9.95 5.95
N PRO A 38 20.78 11.20 6.15
CA PRO A 38 20.73 11.87 7.46
C PRO A 38 19.33 12.41 7.78
N VAL A 39 19.09 12.68 9.06
CA VAL A 39 17.89 13.31 9.59
C VAL A 39 18.24 14.74 10.05
N PRO A 40 17.56 15.80 9.57
CA PRO A 40 16.50 15.78 8.56
C PRO A 40 17.03 15.52 7.15
N PHE A 41 16.28 14.77 6.36
CA PHE A 41 16.56 14.55 4.95
C PHE A 41 16.23 15.84 4.17
N LEU A 42 17.26 16.44 3.57
CA LEU A 42 17.14 17.74 2.89
C LEU A 42 16.68 17.64 1.43
N GLY A 43 16.66 16.43 0.88
CA GLY A 43 16.24 16.17 -0.51
C GLY A 43 14.74 15.98 -0.68
N THR A 44 14.33 15.75 -1.92
CA THR A 44 12.95 15.43 -2.31
C THR A 44 12.66 13.93 -2.19
N ASN A 45 11.39 13.53 -2.39
CA ASN A 45 11.02 12.11 -2.49
C ASN A 45 11.78 11.38 -3.62
N ALA A 46 12.07 12.06 -4.73
CA ALA A 46 12.86 11.48 -5.81
C ALA A 46 14.31 11.22 -5.38
N ASP A 47 14.90 12.16 -4.61
CA ASP A 47 16.24 11.99 -4.04
C ASP A 47 16.26 10.86 -3.02
N CYS A 48 15.21 10.77 -2.19
CA CYS A 48 15.02 9.67 -1.24
C CYS A 48 14.92 8.32 -1.96
N PHE A 49 14.09 8.21 -3.01
CA PHE A 49 13.96 6.99 -3.80
C PHE A 49 15.28 6.57 -4.45
N ASN A 50 16.04 7.53 -4.99
CA ASN A 50 17.37 7.26 -5.54
C ASN A 50 18.37 6.81 -4.47
N CYS A 51 18.34 7.41 -3.27
CA CYS A 51 19.13 6.97 -2.11
C CYS A 51 18.80 5.51 -1.77
N CYS A 52 17.51 5.21 -1.61
CA CYS A 52 17.01 3.88 -1.28
C CYS A 52 17.42 2.84 -2.32
N LYS A 53 17.22 3.10 -3.62
CA LYS A 53 17.64 2.19 -4.70
C LYS A 53 19.16 1.97 -4.76
N THR A 54 19.94 3.00 -4.47
CA THR A 54 21.40 2.91 -4.53
C THR A 54 21.95 2.11 -3.36
N LYS A 55 21.36 2.27 -2.17
CA LYS A 55 21.77 1.54 -0.97
C LYS A 55 21.22 0.12 -0.90
N TYR A 56 19.97 -0.09 -1.31
CA TYR A 56 19.23 -1.32 -1.12
C TYR A 56 18.89 -1.95 -2.48
N GLY A 57 19.51 -3.10 -2.75
CA GLY A 57 19.26 -3.87 -3.98
C GLY A 57 18.26 -5.02 -3.84
N SER A 58 17.92 -5.41 -2.62
CA SER A 58 16.95 -6.48 -2.32
C SER A 58 16.40 -6.34 -0.89
N PRO A 59 15.08 -6.38 -0.66
CA PRO A 59 14.02 -6.38 -1.68
C PRO A 59 14.03 -5.10 -2.54
N PRO A 60 13.51 -5.17 -3.79
CA PRO A 60 13.52 -4.03 -4.69
C PRO A 60 12.68 -2.89 -4.13
N VAL A 61 13.31 -1.73 -3.96
CA VAL A 61 12.62 -0.52 -3.51
C VAL A 61 11.63 -0.06 -4.57
N VAL A 62 10.36 0.10 -4.18
CA VAL A 62 9.27 0.58 -5.04
C VAL A 62 8.97 2.07 -4.83
N SER A 63 9.34 2.64 -3.68
CA SER A 63 9.14 4.06 -3.38
C SER A 63 10.12 4.57 -2.33
N GLY A 64 10.36 5.89 -2.34
CA GLY A 64 11.10 6.62 -1.30
C GLY A 64 10.34 7.89 -0.95
N VAL A 65 10.00 8.06 0.33
CA VAL A 65 9.17 9.16 0.80
C VAL A 65 9.85 9.87 1.97
N VAL A 66 9.91 11.19 1.90
CA VAL A 66 10.37 12.03 3.01
C VAL A 66 9.18 12.37 3.89
N GLU A 67 9.15 11.85 5.11
CA GLU A 67 7.99 11.92 5.98
C GLU A 67 8.35 12.02 7.47
N GLY A 68 7.34 12.32 8.29
CA GLY A 68 7.51 12.66 9.70
C GLY A 68 7.97 14.12 9.94
N SER A 69 7.77 14.60 11.16
CA SER A 69 8.14 15.97 11.56
C SER A 69 9.65 16.23 11.45
N GLU A 70 10.44 15.18 11.64
CA GLU A 70 11.91 15.21 11.54
C GLU A 70 12.42 14.99 10.10
N LYS A 71 11.52 14.76 9.13
CA LYS A 71 11.84 14.50 7.72
C LYS A 71 12.80 13.32 7.53
N HIS A 72 12.38 12.15 7.97
CA HIS A 72 13.09 10.91 7.67
C HIS A 72 12.82 10.51 6.22
N CYS A 73 13.81 9.94 5.54
CA CYS A 73 13.59 9.34 4.22
C CYS A 73 13.32 7.85 4.42
N HIS A 74 12.07 7.45 4.20
CA HIS A 74 11.60 6.07 4.30
C HIS A 74 11.63 5.38 2.93
N CYS A 75 12.21 4.19 2.90
CA CYS A 75 12.30 3.31 1.74
C CYS A 75 11.21 2.25 1.84
N TYR A 76 10.39 2.13 0.79
CA TYR A 76 9.33 1.14 0.70
C TYR A 76 9.68 0.08 -0.34
N CYS A 77 9.35 -1.16 0.00
CA CYS A 77 9.32 -2.33 -0.87
C CYS A 77 7.97 -3.04 -0.65
#